data_AF-A0A3B8HFM7-F1
#
_entry.id   AF-A0A3B8HFM7-F1
#
_cell.length_a   1.000
_cell.length_b   1.000
_cell.length_c   1.000
_cell.angle_alpha   90.00
_cell.angle_beta   90.00
_cell.angle_gamma   90.00
#
_symmetry.space_group_name_H-M   'P 1'
#
loop_
_entity.id
_entity.type
_entity.pdbx_description
1 polymer ?
#
loop_
_entity_poly.entity_id
_entity_poly.type
_entity_poly.pdbx_seq_one_letter_code
_entity_poly.pdbx_strand_id
1 'polypeptide(L)'
;MADLKFPNPHEAERIAGTEGWERMYPYHYQFSTDDPQRKKYEEGMFWFYDGLHYPEPMYPFDMIWDEAWFLALSQYNTRIFIVPPALGIDHRIHNGYIYITPLPVANPEDIPKRAELFMKRAGYYYQNWDRLHDNWEKKMRSIIKKIADLEIPVPPEMEDESVVTEGIGVSTGYKLLKAYDELIDLGILAWQYHFEFLNLGYAAYVIFVDFCTKAFPDIPLQKITQMVGGIDVIIYQPDEELKKLAKLAIDLGVDETLMAGLSADALFNTMGASDKGKKWLEAFNAARDPWFYVSTGTGWYHHDACWNDDLDIPLSAMRIYIEKLRKGENIERPTAQVREERDRLITEYRALLKTDEDRQTYDQLLGTAKTVFPYVENHLFYVEHWFHSLFWNKMREVARIMVQHKFINDVEDVWYMTRAEIKDALWDLVTGWATGSNSRGPLVWPKEIAWRKQCMEKFR
;
A
#
# COMPACT_ATOMS: atom_id res chain seq x y z
N MET A 1 -39.23 20.60 1.19
CA MET A 1 -37.83 20.16 1.06
C MET A 1 -37.81 19.25 -0.14
N ALA A 2 -37.07 19.58 -1.20
CA ALA A 2 -36.87 18.61 -2.28
C ALA A 2 -36.22 17.37 -1.67
N ASP A 3 -36.76 16.19 -1.94
CA ASP A 3 -36.14 14.93 -1.52
C ASP A 3 -34.69 14.94 -1.99
N LEU A 4 -33.75 15.07 -1.05
CA LEU A 4 -32.32 14.93 -1.32
C LEU A 4 -32.07 13.47 -1.71
N LYS A 5 -32.24 13.18 -2.99
CA LYS A 5 -31.86 11.90 -3.59
C LYS A 5 -30.41 12.00 -4.00
N PHE A 6 -29.65 10.95 -3.71
CA PHE A 6 -28.30 10.80 -4.27
C PHE A 6 -28.38 10.84 -5.79
N PRO A 7 -27.41 11.48 -6.47
CA PRO A 7 -27.39 11.58 -7.92
C PRO A 7 -27.31 10.19 -8.55
N ASN A 8 -27.98 10.01 -9.69
CA ASN A 8 -27.78 8.84 -10.52
C ASN A 8 -26.32 8.86 -11.02
N PRO A 9 -25.50 7.81 -10.81
CA PRO A 9 -24.11 7.81 -11.25
C PRO A 9 -23.97 8.01 -12.77
N HIS A 10 -24.98 7.63 -13.56
CA HIS A 10 -24.99 7.84 -15.02
C HIS A 10 -25.34 9.26 -15.45
N GLU A 11 -25.86 10.08 -14.54
CA GLU A 11 -26.19 11.49 -14.76
C GLU A 11 -25.15 12.43 -14.10
N ALA A 12 -24.11 11.87 -13.49
CA ALA A 12 -23.06 12.63 -12.86
C ALA A 12 -22.34 13.52 -13.89
N GLU A 13 -22.18 14.80 -13.54
CA GLU A 13 -21.62 15.79 -14.46
C GLU A 13 -20.19 15.44 -14.85
N ARG A 14 -19.87 15.74 -16.12
CA ARG A 14 -18.51 15.61 -16.66
C ARG A 14 -17.82 16.96 -16.56
N ILE A 15 -16.52 16.95 -16.29
CA ILE A 15 -15.73 18.18 -16.22
C ILE A 15 -15.42 18.66 -17.65
N ALA A 16 -15.80 19.89 -17.98
CA ALA A 16 -15.64 20.43 -19.33
C ALA A 16 -14.18 20.40 -19.81
N GLY A 17 -13.97 19.95 -21.04
CA GLY A 17 -12.63 19.80 -21.61
C GLY A 17 -11.85 18.58 -21.10
N THR A 18 -12.55 17.59 -20.52
CA THR A 18 -12.04 16.24 -20.22
C THR A 18 -12.75 15.18 -21.09
N GLU A 19 -13.35 15.56 -22.21
CA GLU A 19 -14.13 14.66 -23.04
C GLU A 19 -13.31 13.45 -23.49
N GLY A 20 -13.81 12.25 -23.21
CA GLY A 20 -13.13 10.99 -23.49
C GLY A 20 -12.13 10.55 -22.42
N TRP A 21 -12.11 11.18 -21.23
CA TRP A 21 -11.30 10.77 -20.09
C TRP A 21 -11.50 9.30 -19.71
N GLU A 22 -12.65 8.71 -20.03
CA GLU A 22 -12.98 7.33 -19.70
C GLU A 22 -11.92 6.35 -20.25
N ARG A 23 -11.26 6.67 -21.37
CA ARG A 23 -10.20 5.85 -21.98
C ARG A 23 -8.89 5.82 -21.18
N MET A 24 -8.73 6.71 -20.19
CA MET A 24 -7.59 6.71 -19.28
C MET A 24 -7.60 5.52 -18.33
N TYR A 25 -8.75 4.85 -18.19
CA TYR A 25 -8.98 3.83 -17.17
C TYR A 25 -9.59 2.56 -17.77
N PRO A 26 -9.46 1.40 -17.09
CA PRO A 26 -9.99 0.14 -17.59
C PRO A 26 -11.52 0.20 -17.79
N TYR A 27 -12.01 -0.40 -18.88
CA TYR A 27 -13.44 -0.36 -19.22
C TYR A 27 -14.36 -0.89 -18.11
N HIS A 28 -13.89 -1.85 -17.31
CA HIS A 28 -14.70 -2.46 -16.25
C HIS A 28 -14.89 -1.54 -15.04
N TYR A 29 -14.13 -0.45 -14.94
CA TYR A 29 -14.29 0.60 -13.93
C TYR A 29 -15.27 1.70 -14.31
N GLN A 30 -15.73 1.75 -15.56
CA GLN A 30 -16.65 2.79 -16.00
C GLN A 30 -18.08 2.49 -15.54
N PHE A 31 -18.81 3.54 -15.16
CA PHE A 31 -20.27 3.47 -15.14
C PHE A 31 -20.77 3.33 -16.57
N SER A 32 -21.58 2.31 -16.85
CA SER A 32 -21.98 2.00 -18.23
C SER A 32 -23.48 1.86 -18.42
N THR A 33 -23.97 2.42 -19.52
CA THR A 33 -25.39 2.37 -19.91
C THR A 33 -25.67 1.43 -21.08
N ASP A 34 -24.65 0.79 -21.64
CA ASP A 34 -24.78 -0.11 -22.79
C ASP A 34 -25.41 -1.47 -22.46
N ASP A 35 -25.28 -1.92 -21.21
CA ASP A 35 -25.98 -3.08 -20.66
C ASP A 35 -27.11 -2.63 -19.69
N PRO A 36 -28.39 -2.89 -20.03
CA PRO A 36 -29.52 -2.57 -19.16
C PRO A 36 -29.46 -3.24 -17.77
N GLN A 37 -28.83 -4.42 -17.64
CA GLN A 37 -28.72 -5.10 -16.34
C GLN A 37 -27.70 -4.41 -15.46
N ARG A 38 -26.50 -4.13 -15.99
CA ARG A 38 -25.48 -3.33 -15.30
C ARG A 38 -25.98 -1.95 -14.92
N LYS A 39 -26.64 -1.24 -15.84
CA LYS A 39 -27.24 0.07 -15.56
C LYS A 39 -28.20 -0.01 -14.37
N LYS A 40 -29.17 -0.94 -14.40
CA LYS A 40 -30.13 -1.12 -13.30
C LYS A 40 -29.44 -1.45 -11.97
N TYR A 41 -28.39 -2.24 -12.00
CA TYR A 41 -27.57 -2.53 -10.82
C TYR A 41 -26.88 -1.27 -10.31
N GLU A 42 -26.17 -0.53 -11.17
CA GLU A 42 -25.44 0.69 -10.80
C GLU A 42 -26.38 1.78 -10.25
N GLU A 43 -27.59 1.94 -10.82
CA GLU A 43 -28.65 2.83 -10.32
C GLU A 43 -29.25 2.38 -8.98
N GLY A 44 -29.19 1.09 -8.67
CA GLY A 44 -29.77 0.49 -7.47
C GLY A 44 -28.82 0.46 -6.26
N MET A 45 -27.55 0.77 -6.46
CA MET A 45 -26.51 0.70 -5.42
C MET A 45 -26.17 2.08 -4.86
N PHE A 46 -25.70 2.10 -3.60
CA PHE A 46 -25.16 3.30 -2.98
C PHE A 46 -23.66 3.39 -3.23
N TRP A 47 -23.27 4.25 -4.17
CA TRP A 47 -21.87 4.54 -4.49
C TRP A 47 -21.38 5.73 -3.67
N PHE A 48 -20.24 5.59 -3.02
CA PHE A 48 -19.60 6.68 -2.31
C PHE A 48 -18.14 6.81 -2.70
N TYR A 49 -17.67 8.04 -2.71
CA TYR A 49 -16.29 8.38 -2.98
C TYR A 49 -15.38 7.74 -1.93
N ASP A 50 -14.39 6.98 -2.37
CA ASP A 50 -13.37 6.39 -1.52
C ASP A 50 -12.23 7.39 -1.21
N GLY A 51 -12.59 8.54 -0.65
CA GLY A 51 -11.61 9.57 -0.28
C GLY A 51 -10.72 9.20 0.90
N LEU A 52 -10.97 8.06 1.57
CA LEU A 52 -10.11 7.56 2.63
C LEU A 52 -8.80 7.00 2.05
N HIS A 53 -8.90 6.18 1.02
CA HIS A 53 -7.74 5.60 0.34
C HIS A 53 -7.26 6.50 -0.81
N TYR A 54 -8.21 7.16 -1.49
CA TYR A 54 -7.94 7.90 -2.72
C TYR A 54 -8.43 9.35 -2.66
N PRO A 55 -7.78 10.22 -1.86
CA PRO A 55 -8.24 11.60 -1.65
C PRO A 55 -8.06 12.53 -2.86
N GLU A 56 -7.37 12.08 -3.91
CA GLU A 56 -7.05 12.86 -5.11
C GLU A 56 -7.35 12.11 -6.41
N PRO A 57 -7.45 12.82 -7.57
CA PRO A 57 -7.65 12.18 -8.86
C PRO A 57 -6.60 11.11 -9.15
N MET A 58 -7.07 9.94 -9.56
CA MET A 58 -6.26 8.75 -9.76
C MET A 58 -5.42 8.85 -11.03
N TYR A 59 -4.11 8.66 -10.91
CA TYR A 59 -3.28 8.47 -12.09
C TYR A 59 -3.60 7.12 -12.75
N PRO A 60 -3.61 7.03 -14.09
CA PRO A 60 -3.88 5.77 -14.81
C PRO A 60 -3.07 4.57 -14.33
N PHE A 61 -1.81 4.76 -13.93
CA PHE A 61 -1.00 3.66 -13.41
C PHE A 61 -1.30 3.34 -11.94
N ASP A 62 -1.53 4.36 -11.10
CA ASP A 62 -1.78 4.22 -9.66
C ASP A 62 -3.04 3.40 -9.36
N MET A 63 -3.96 3.30 -10.33
CA MET A 63 -5.08 2.36 -10.30
C MET A 63 -4.68 0.91 -10.01
N ILE A 64 -3.42 0.52 -10.25
CA ILE A 64 -2.94 -0.84 -9.99
C ILE A 64 -3.23 -1.32 -8.58
N TRP A 65 -3.16 -0.45 -7.56
CA TRP A 65 -3.51 -0.84 -6.19
C TRP A 65 -5.01 -1.04 -6.04
N ASP A 66 -5.82 -0.14 -6.61
CA ASP A 66 -7.26 -0.31 -6.61
C ASP A 66 -7.69 -1.62 -7.29
N GLU A 67 -7.15 -1.91 -8.48
CA GLU A 67 -7.39 -3.17 -9.18
C GLU A 67 -7.00 -4.38 -8.33
N ALA A 68 -5.86 -4.30 -7.64
CA ALA A 68 -5.34 -5.40 -6.84
C ALA A 68 -6.20 -5.66 -5.59
N TRP A 69 -6.62 -4.62 -4.86
CA TRP A 69 -7.46 -4.81 -3.67
C TRP A 69 -8.92 -5.07 -4.01
N PHE A 70 -9.47 -4.52 -5.10
CA PHE A 70 -10.80 -4.86 -5.59
C PHE A 70 -10.90 -6.39 -5.78
N LEU A 71 -9.93 -6.98 -6.48
CA LEU A 71 -9.85 -8.43 -6.65
C LEU A 71 -9.62 -9.16 -5.31
N ALA A 72 -8.55 -8.79 -4.59
CA ALA A 72 -8.09 -9.54 -3.43
C ALA A 72 -9.11 -9.54 -2.29
N LEU A 73 -9.65 -8.38 -1.90
CA LEU A 73 -10.67 -8.27 -0.86
C LEU A 73 -11.89 -9.13 -1.22
N SER A 74 -12.39 -8.97 -2.44
CA SER A 74 -13.65 -9.58 -2.88
C SER A 74 -13.55 -11.09 -2.96
N GLN A 75 -12.44 -11.67 -3.43
CA GLN A 75 -12.29 -13.13 -3.43
C GLN A 75 -12.11 -13.70 -2.01
N TYR A 76 -11.44 -12.98 -1.10
CA TYR A 76 -11.27 -13.47 0.27
C TYR A 76 -12.63 -13.49 0.98
N ASN A 77 -13.47 -12.50 0.74
CA ASN A 77 -14.83 -12.47 1.26
C ASN A 77 -15.75 -13.50 0.58
N THR A 78 -15.75 -13.58 -0.75
CA THR A 78 -16.70 -14.44 -1.49
C THR A 78 -16.31 -15.91 -1.63
N ARG A 79 -15.02 -16.24 -1.75
CA ARG A 79 -14.53 -17.56 -2.17
C ARG A 79 -13.64 -18.26 -1.13
N ILE A 80 -12.87 -17.49 -0.34
CA ILE A 80 -11.87 -18.06 0.58
C ILE A 80 -12.39 -18.14 2.00
N PHE A 81 -12.73 -17.04 2.67
CA PHE A 81 -13.28 -17.08 4.02
C PHE A 81 -14.79 -17.23 4.02
N ILE A 82 -15.49 -16.84 2.95
CA ILE A 82 -16.96 -16.91 2.86
C ILE A 82 -17.59 -16.02 3.95
N VAL A 83 -17.17 -14.76 4.03
CA VAL A 83 -17.66 -13.81 5.05
C VAL A 83 -19.21 -13.79 5.02
N PRO A 84 -19.90 -13.94 6.16
CA PRO A 84 -21.29 -14.38 6.10
C PRO A 84 -22.24 -13.37 5.44
N PRO A 85 -22.24 -12.07 5.80
CA PRO A 85 -23.13 -11.09 5.17
C PRO A 85 -22.54 -10.41 3.93
N ALA A 86 -21.24 -10.57 3.67
CA ALA A 86 -20.51 -9.78 2.68
C ALA A 86 -19.99 -10.62 1.52
N LEU A 87 -20.14 -10.10 0.31
CA LEU A 87 -19.54 -10.66 -0.90
C LEU A 87 -18.21 -9.96 -1.20
N GLY A 88 -18.22 -8.66 -1.48
CA GLY A 88 -17.03 -7.91 -1.87
C GLY A 88 -17.32 -6.42 -1.86
N ILE A 89 -16.46 -5.65 -2.52
CA ILE A 89 -16.66 -4.22 -2.75
C ILE A 89 -16.50 -4.03 -4.25
N ASP A 90 -17.46 -3.36 -4.88
CA ASP A 90 -17.47 -3.05 -6.29
C ASP A 90 -16.93 -1.63 -6.52
N HIS A 91 -16.10 -1.45 -7.55
CA HIS A 91 -15.37 -0.20 -7.79
C HIS A 91 -15.74 0.40 -9.13
N ARG A 92 -15.87 1.72 -9.15
CA ARG A 92 -16.05 2.52 -10.36
C ARG A 92 -15.20 3.78 -10.27
N ILE A 93 -14.93 4.38 -11.42
CA ILE A 93 -14.26 5.67 -11.49
C ILE A 93 -15.15 6.69 -12.19
N HIS A 94 -15.20 7.91 -11.66
CA HIS A 94 -15.87 9.04 -12.28
C HIS A 94 -15.03 10.30 -12.12
N ASN A 95 -14.71 10.98 -13.23
CA ASN A 95 -13.86 12.18 -13.27
C ASN A 95 -12.53 12.00 -12.50
N GLY A 96 -11.92 10.82 -12.62
CA GLY A 96 -10.67 10.49 -11.93
C GLY A 96 -10.80 10.07 -10.47
N TYR A 97 -12.00 10.10 -9.86
CA TYR A 97 -12.20 9.70 -8.48
C TYR A 97 -12.82 8.31 -8.38
N ILE A 98 -12.32 7.50 -7.44
CA ILE A 98 -12.79 6.14 -7.18
C ILE A 98 -14.05 6.17 -6.32
N TYR A 99 -15.09 5.48 -6.76
CA TYR A 99 -16.32 5.25 -6.04
C TYR A 99 -16.47 3.77 -5.77
N ILE A 100 -16.81 3.43 -4.52
CA ILE A 100 -16.98 2.04 -4.10
C ILE A 100 -18.40 1.79 -3.57
N THR A 101 -18.82 0.53 -3.65
CA THR A 101 -20.07 0.07 -3.03
C THR A 101 -19.90 -1.34 -2.45
N PRO A 102 -20.21 -1.57 -1.17
CA PRO A 102 -20.16 -2.91 -0.59
C PRO A 102 -21.29 -3.77 -1.14
N LEU A 103 -20.95 -5.02 -1.48
CA LEU A 103 -21.90 -6.00 -1.98
C LEU A 103 -22.36 -6.93 -0.86
N PRO A 104 -23.62 -6.82 -0.37
CA PRO A 104 -24.16 -7.76 0.58
C PRO A 104 -24.58 -9.07 -0.09
N VAL A 105 -24.75 -10.11 0.70
CA VAL A 105 -25.44 -11.33 0.24
C VAL A 105 -26.91 -11.00 0.00
N ALA A 106 -27.37 -11.18 -1.24
CA ALA A 106 -28.72 -10.78 -1.66
C ALA A 106 -29.85 -11.57 -0.99
N ASN A 107 -29.66 -12.88 -0.74
CA ASN A 107 -30.63 -13.70 -0.04
C ASN A 107 -30.22 -13.92 1.43
N PRO A 108 -30.96 -13.37 2.42
CA PRO A 108 -30.66 -13.56 3.84
C PRO A 108 -30.61 -15.04 4.28
N GLU A 109 -31.33 -15.94 3.60
CA GLU A 109 -31.34 -17.38 3.91
C GLU A 109 -30.01 -18.09 3.61
N ASP A 110 -29.13 -17.48 2.82
CA ASP A 110 -27.81 -18.03 2.53
C ASP A 110 -26.78 -17.67 3.62
N ILE A 111 -27.05 -16.63 4.43
CA ILE A 111 -26.13 -16.15 5.47
C ILE A 111 -25.80 -17.25 6.50
N PRO A 112 -26.76 -18.03 7.04
CA PRO A 112 -26.45 -19.10 7.99
C PRO A 112 -25.53 -20.19 7.42
N LYS A 113 -25.74 -20.58 6.15
CA LYS A 113 -24.89 -21.59 5.46
C LYS A 113 -23.47 -21.07 5.26
N ARG A 114 -23.35 -19.76 4.94
CA ARG A 114 -22.06 -19.07 4.83
C ARG A 114 -21.37 -18.97 6.19
N ALA A 115 -22.11 -18.70 7.26
CA ALA A 115 -21.59 -18.61 8.62
C ALA A 115 -20.93 -19.92 9.06
N GLU A 116 -21.51 -21.08 8.76
CA GLU A 116 -20.88 -22.38 9.07
C GLU A 116 -19.50 -22.52 8.42
N LEU A 117 -19.40 -22.19 7.12
CA LEU A 117 -18.14 -22.24 6.38
C LEU A 117 -17.12 -21.21 6.90
N PHE A 118 -17.57 -19.98 7.16
CA PHE A 118 -16.72 -18.93 7.72
C PHE A 118 -16.16 -19.32 9.08
N MET A 119 -17.00 -19.78 10.00
CA MET A 119 -16.56 -20.19 11.34
C MET A 119 -15.52 -21.31 11.28
N LYS A 120 -15.69 -22.28 10.37
CA LYS A 120 -14.69 -23.33 10.16
C LYS A 120 -13.36 -22.78 9.64
N ARG A 121 -13.39 -21.88 8.65
CA ARG A 121 -12.19 -21.38 7.96
C ARG A 121 -11.47 -20.29 8.76
N ALA A 122 -12.18 -19.28 9.22
CA ALA A 122 -11.67 -18.23 10.10
C ALA A 122 -11.24 -18.81 11.45
N GLY A 123 -12.02 -19.74 12.02
CA GLY A 123 -11.66 -20.43 13.26
C GLY A 123 -10.33 -21.20 13.15
N TYR A 124 -10.05 -21.84 12.01
CA TYR A 124 -8.74 -22.45 11.76
C TYR A 124 -7.62 -21.41 11.79
N TYR A 125 -7.81 -20.26 11.14
CA TYR A 125 -6.83 -19.18 11.14
C TYR A 125 -6.58 -18.63 12.55
N TYR A 126 -7.63 -18.30 13.30
CA TYR A 126 -7.48 -17.78 14.68
C TYR A 126 -6.80 -18.79 15.61
N GLN A 127 -7.08 -20.10 15.48
CA GLN A 127 -6.42 -21.14 16.28
C GLN A 127 -4.96 -21.40 15.90
N ASN A 128 -4.55 -21.01 14.69
CA ASN A 128 -3.21 -21.25 14.15
C ASN A 128 -2.48 -19.94 13.81
N TRP A 129 -2.89 -18.84 14.42
CA TRP A 129 -2.55 -17.48 13.98
C TRP A 129 -1.05 -17.27 13.88
N ASP A 130 -0.30 -17.51 14.96
CA ASP A 130 1.15 -17.28 15.01
C ASP A 130 1.90 -18.04 13.91
N ARG A 131 1.60 -19.34 13.74
CA ARG A 131 2.23 -20.16 12.71
C ARG A 131 1.91 -19.67 11.29
N LEU A 132 0.66 -19.29 11.04
CA LEU A 132 0.25 -18.81 9.73
C LEU A 132 0.81 -17.40 9.47
N HIS A 133 0.88 -16.55 10.50
CA HIS A 133 1.46 -15.22 10.45
C HIS A 133 2.96 -15.30 10.15
N ASP A 134 3.72 -16.19 10.81
CA ASP A 134 5.14 -16.41 10.51
C ASP A 134 5.35 -16.84 9.06
N ASN A 135 4.43 -17.66 8.51
CA ASN A 135 4.46 -18.04 7.11
C ASN A 135 4.12 -16.87 6.19
N TRP A 136 3.16 -16.04 6.57
CA TRP A 136 2.81 -14.82 5.86
C TRP A 136 3.99 -13.85 5.80
N GLU A 137 4.66 -13.59 6.93
CA GLU A 137 5.83 -12.71 6.98
C GLU A 137 6.96 -13.24 6.08
N LYS A 138 7.22 -14.55 6.11
CA LYS A 138 8.21 -15.19 5.21
C LYS A 138 7.83 -15.00 3.74
N LYS A 139 6.55 -15.14 3.38
CA LYS A 139 6.06 -14.91 2.01
C LYS A 139 6.24 -13.44 1.61
N MET A 140 5.88 -12.51 2.48
CA MET A 140 6.04 -11.07 2.24
C MET A 140 7.51 -10.69 2.06
N ARG A 141 8.40 -11.10 2.96
CA ARG A 141 9.85 -10.87 2.83
C ARG A 141 10.42 -11.50 1.57
N SER A 142 9.91 -12.67 1.17
CA SER A 142 10.32 -13.33 -0.08
C SER A 142 9.96 -12.50 -1.30
N ILE A 143 8.74 -11.98 -1.41
CA ILE A 143 8.35 -11.14 -2.56
C ILE A 143 9.04 -9.77 -2.55
N ILE A 144 9.28 -9.18 -1.37
CA ILE A 144 10.08 -7.97 -1.19
C ILE A 144 11.51 -8.20 -1.70
N LYS A 145 12.11 -9.34 -1.35
CA LYS A 145 13.42 -9.70 -1.88
C LYS A 145 13.38 -9.88 -3.40
N LYS A 146 12.37 -10.56 -3.93
CA LYS A 146 12.23 -10.77 -5.38
C LYS A 146 12.15 -9.45 -6.15
N ILE A 147 11.36 -8.48 -5.68
CA ILE A 147 11.26 -7.17 -6.34
C ILE A 147 12.54 -6.34 -6.21
N ALA A 148 13.23 -6.43 -5.07
CA ALA A 148 14.53 -5.79 -4.88
C ALA A 148 15.60 -6.37 -5.82
N ASP A 149 15.61 -7.69 -6.00
CA ASP A 149 16.54 -8.41 -6.88
C ASP A 149 16.11 -8.37 -8.36
N LEU A 150 14.89 -7.90 -8.67
CA LEU A 150 14.37 -7.89 -10.04
C LEU A 150 15.18 -6.90 -10.90
N GLU A 151 15.82 -7.44 -11.94
CA GLU A 151 16.53 -6.64 -12.93
C GLU A 151 15.58 -6.20 -14.04
N ILE A 152 15.58 -4.91 -14.36
CA ILE A 152 14.90 -4.36 -15.54
C ILE A 152 15.95 -4.15 -16.64
N PRO A 153 16.11 -5.09 -17.58
CA PRO A 153 17.22 -5.06 -18.52
C PRO A 153 16.99 -4.04 -19.64
N VAL A 154 18.03 -3.28 -19.98
CA VAL A 154 18.02 -2.30 -21.07
C VAL A 154 18.48 -2.98 -22.37
N PRO A 155 17.66 -2.99 -23.45
CA PRO A 155 18.06 -3.58 -24.73
C PRO A 155 19.32 -2.89 -25.31
N PRO A 156 20.43 -3.62 -25.52
CA PRO A 156 21.67 -3.05 -26.08
C PRO A 156 21.57 -2.92 -27.61
N GLU A 157 22.48 -2.19 -28.27
CA GLU A 157 22.53 -2.16 -29.75
C GLU A 157 22.75 -3.56 -30.35
N MET A 158 23.60 -4.37 -29.71
CA MET A 158 23.84 -5.77 -30.05
C MET A 158 23.91 -6.59 -28.76
N GLU A 159 23.43 -7.83 -28.82
CA GLU A 159 23.57 -8.78 -27.71
C GLU A 159 25.03 -9.15 -27.45
N ASP A 160 25.34 -9.55 -26.23
CA ASP A 160 26.64 -10.10 -25.87
C ASP A 160 26.94 -11.39 -26.66
N GLU A 161 28.21 -11.61 -27.03
CA GLU A 161 28.63 -12.77 -27.82
C GLU A 161 28.33 -14.11 -27.13
N SER A 162 28.25 -14.13 -25.79
CA SER A 162 27.82 -15.29 -25.01
C SER A 162 26.44 -15.82 -25.41
N VAL A 163 25.53 -14.96 -25.87
CA VAL A 163 24.20 -15.39 -26.34
C VAL A 163 24.32 -16.41 -27.48
N VAL A 164 25.34 -16.25 -28.33
CA VAL A 164 25.64 -17.17 -29.43
C VAL A 164 26.55 -18.31 -28.97
N THR A 165 27.69 -17.98 -28.34
CA THR A 165 28.73 -18.98 -28.04
C THR A 165 28.33 -19.99 -26.96
N GLU A 166 27.41 -19.61 -26.07
CA GLU A 166 26.84 -20.50 -25.05
C GLU A 166 25.45 -21.04 -25.42
N GLY A 167 24.86 -20.58 -26.53
CA GLY A 167 23.55 -21.04 -26.99
C GLY A 167 22.39 -20.64 -26.07
N ILE A 168 22.43 -19.43 -25.49
CA ILE A 168 21.44 -18.95 -24.50
C ILE A 168 20.01 -18.95 -25.05
N GLY A 169 19.84 -18.58 -26.33
CA GLY A 169 18.56 -18.68 -27.04
C GLY A 169 17.48 -17.66 -26.65
N VAL A 170 17.81 -16.66 -25.82
CA VAL A 170 16.90 -15.57 -25.43
C VAL A 170 17.60 -14.21 -25.49
N SER A 171 16.87 -13.19 -25.94
CA SER A 171 17.37 -11.81 -26.05
C SER A 171 17.06 -10.98 -24.80
N THR A 172 17.80 -9.89 -24.64
CA THR A 172 17.56 -8.85 -23.64
C THR A 172 16.18 -8.22 -23.81
N GLY A 173 15.71 -8.01 -25.05
CA GLY A 173 14.34 -7.56 -25.32
C GLY A 173 13.26 -8.51 -24.77
N TYR A 174 13.42 -9.83 -24.91
CA TYR A 174 12.51 -10.81 -24.30
C TYR A 174 12.54 -10.74 -22.77
N LYS A 175 13.75 -10.60 -22.19
CA LYS A 175 13.91 -10.46 -20.73
C LYS A 175 13.23 -9.20 -20.20
N LEU A 176 13.27 -8.08 -20.92
CA LEU A 176 12.56 -6.84 -20.53
C LEU A 176 11.05 -7.05 -20.46
N LEU A 177 10.44 -7.66 -21.48
CA LEU A 177 9.01 -7.94 -21.50
C LEU A 177 8.61 -8.86 -20.33
N LYS A 178 9.42 -9.89 -20.07
CA LYS A 178 9.21 -10.80 -18.95
C LYS A 178 9.37 -10.09 -17.59
N ALA A 179 10.36 -9.23 -17.44
CA ALA A 179 10.61 -8.50 -16.20
C ALA A 179 9.46 -7.54 -15.87
N TYR A 180 8.88 -6.88 -16.87
CA TYR A 180 7.69 -6.06 -16.66
C TYR A 180 6.48 -6.90 -16.22
N ASP A 181 6.23 -8.03 -16.90
CA ASP A 181 5.15 -8.95 -16.50
C ASP A 181 5.34 -9.47 -15.07
N GLU A 182 6.57 -9.81 -14.69
CA GLU A 182 6.91 -10.26 -13.33
C GLU A 182 6.75 -9.14 -12.30
N LEU A 183 7.12 -7.90 -12.63
CA LEU A 183 6.91 -6.73 -11.77
C LEU A 183 5.42 -6.56 -11.44
N ILE A 184 4.56 -6.56 -12.46
CA ILE A 184 3.11 -6.41 -12.28
C ILE A 184 2.52 -7.60 -11.51
N ASP A 185 2.95 -8.84 -11.79
CA ASP A 185 2.52 -10.04 -11.06
C ASP A 185 2.89 -9.96 -9.57
N LEU A 186 4.12 -9.54 -9.25
CA LEU A 186 4.55 -9.33 -7.87
C LEU A 186 3.68 -8.29 -7.15
N GLY A 187 3.32 -7.20 -7.84
CA GLY A 187 2.41 -6.17 -7.32
C GLY A 187 1.04 -6.74 -6.94
N ILE A 188 0.42 -7.48 -7.87
CA ILE A 188 -0.89 -8.10 -7.63
C ILE A 188 -0.79 -9.17 -6.53
N LEU A 189 0.27 -9.97 -6.52
CA LEU A 189 0.52 -11.03 -5.54
C LEU A 189 0.69 -10.49 -4.11
N ALA A 190 1.36 -9.33 -3.94
CA ALA A 190 1.49 -8.68 -2.64
C ALA A 190 0.12 -8.41 -2.00
N TRP A 191 -0.84 -7.96 -2.80
CA TRP A 191 -2.22 -7.72 -2.37
C TRP A 191 -3.00 -9.02 -2.07
N GLN A 192 -2.66 -10.13 -2.71
CA GLN A 192 -3.20 -11.45 -2.34
C GLN A 192 -2.75 -11.86 -0.93
N TYR A 193 -1.51 -11.54 -0.56
CA TYR A 193 -1.00 -11.79 0.79
C TYR A 193 -1.56 -10.78 1.78
N HIS A 194 -1.70 -9.50 1.41
CA HIS A 194 -2.32 -8.46 2.26
C HIS A 194 -3.71 -8.91 2.77
N PHE A 195 -4.59 -9.36 1.87
CA PHE A 195 -5.95 -9.81 2.23
C PHE A 195 -6.06 -11.21 2.82
N GLU A 196 -4.97 -11.98 2.89
CA GLU A 196 -4.95 -13.28 3.56
C GLU A 196 -5.33 -13.17 5.05
N PHE A 197 -4.93 -12.07 5.68
CA PHE A 197 -5.15 -11.82 7.10
C PHE A 197 -5.99 -10.58 7.38
N LEU A 198 -5.97 -9.56 6.51
CA LEU A 198 -6.59 -8.25 6.79
C LEU A 198 -8.06 -8.36 7.18
N ASN A 199 -8.86 -9.07 6.37
CA ASN A 199 -10.30 -9.20 6.62
C ASN A 199 -10.58 -9.91 7.95
N LEU A 200 -9.76 -10.90 8.33
CA LEU A 200 -9.89 -11.58 9.62
C LEU A 200 -9.48 -10.67 10.79
N GLY A 201 -8.40 -9.93 10.62
CA GLY A 201 -7.92 -8.96 11.61
C GLY A 201 -8.99 -7.92 11.94
N TYR A 202 -9.55 -7.27 10.91
CA TYR A 202 -10.65 -6.31 11.10
C TYR A 202 -11.93 -6.97 11.59
N ALA A 203 -12.30 -8.16 11.11
CA ALA A 203 -13.51 -8.85 11.56
C ALA A 203 -13.48 -9.13 13.07
N ALA A 204 -12.35 -9.63 13.61
CA ALA A 204 -12.22 -9.86 15.05
C ALA A 204 -12.34 -8.56 15.86
N TYR A 205 -11.73 -7.46 15.38
CA TYR A 205 -11.85 -6.16 16.04
C TYR A 205 -13.29 -5.61 15.99
N VAL A 206 -13.95 -5.67 14.83
CA VAL A 206 -15.34 -5.22 14.66
C VAL A 206 -16.30 -6.01 15.55
N ILE A 207 -16.12 -7.33 15.68
CA ILE A 207 -16.93 -8.16 16.60
C ILE A 207 -16.72 -7.74 18.05
N PHE A 208 -15.48 -7.43 18.45
CA PHE A 208 -15.19 -6.92 19.79
C PHE A 208 -15.79 -5.54 20.04
N VAL A 209 -15.74 -4.63 19.05
CA VAL A 209 -16.38 -3.32 19.10
C VAL A 209 -17.90 -3.44 19.22
N ASP A 210 -18.53 -4.32 18.44
CA ASP A 210 -19.97 -4.58 18.48
C ASP A 210 -20.41 -5.12 19.85
N PHE A 211 -19.65 -6.05 20.43
CA PHE A 211 -19.89 -6.51 21.80
C PHE A 211 -19.79 -5.36 22.80
N CYS A 212 -18.70 -4.58 22.75
CA CYS A 212 -18.47 -3.48 23.68
C CYS A 212 -19.57 -2.41 23.59
N THR A 213 -20.01 -2.04 22.39
CA THR A 213 -21.04 -1.00 22.22
C THR A 213 -22.43 -1.49 22.65
N LYS A 214 -22.73 -2.79 22.53
CA LYS A 214 -23.96 -3.38 23.08
C LYS A 214 -23.92 -3.49 24.60
N ALA A 215 -22.79 -3.89 25.17
CA ALA A 215 -22.61 -4.01 26.62
C ALA A 215 -22.51 -2.64 27.30
N PHE A 216 -21.91 -1.65 26.63
CA PHE A 216 -21.62 -0.31 27.13
C PHE A 216 -22.04 0.75 26.10
N PRO A 217 -23.33 1.15 26.03
CA PRO A 217 -23.84 2.04 24.98
C PRO A 217 -23.11 3.39 24.84
N ASP A 218 -22.58 3.93 25.94
CA ASP A 218 -21.90 5.23 25.99
C ASP A 218 -20.36 5.12 25.90
N ILE A 219 -19.79 3.94 25.63
CA ILE A 219 -18.34 3.78 25.51
C ILE A 219 -17.81 4.52 24.27
N PRO A 220 -16.83 5.42 24.41
CA PRO A 220 -16.16 6.00 23.25
C PRO A 220 -15.36 4.93 22.49
N LEU A 221 -15.39 4.93 21.15
CA LEU A 221 -14.61 4.01 20.32
C LEU A 221 -13.10 4.06 20.65
N GLN A 222 -12.60 5.23 21.02
CA GLN A 222 -11.22 5.41 21.48
C GLN A 222 -10.89 4.53 22.70
N LYS A 223 -11.83 4.36 23.65
CA LYS A 223 -11.63 3.50 24.81
C LYS A 223 -11.56 2.02 24.44
N ILE A 224 -12.34 1.58 23.46
CA ILE A 224 -12.24 0.21 22.91
C ILE A 224 -10.88 0.02 22.22
N THR A 225 -10.46 0.99 21.41
CA THR A 225 -9.16 0.97 20.72
C THR A 225 -8.00 0.87 21.73
N GLN A 226 -8.09 1.61 22.83
CA GLN A 226 -7.10 1.55 23.91
C GLN A 226 -6.99 0.17 24.57
N MET A 227 -8.07 -0.64 24.60
CA MET A 227 -8.05 -2.00 25.17
C MET A 227 -7.22 -3.00 24.36
N VAL A 228 -7.05 -2.77 23.06
CA VAL A 228 -6.26 -3.64 22.16
C VAL A 228 -4.87 -3.07 21.85
N GLY A 229 -4.59 -1.83 22.28
CA GLY A 229 -3.31 -1.16 22.08
C GLY A 229 -2.18 -1.59 23.03
N GLY A 230 -1.12 -0.78 23.10
CA GLY A 230 0.04 -1.02 23.97
C GLY A 230 0.90 -2.23 23.56
N ILE A 231 0.83 -2.60 22.28
CA ILE A 231 1.63 -3.64 21.64
C ILE A 231 2.84 -3.02 20.95
N ASP A 232 3.90 -3.82 20.77
CA ASP A 232 5.09 -3.40 20.02
C ASP A 232 4.78 -3.57 18.52
N VAL A 233 4.66 -2.44 17.82
CA VAL A 233 4.27 -2.38 16.41
C VAL A 233 5.49 -2.07 15.56
N ILE A 234 5.63 -2.73 14.41
CA ILE A 234 6.76 -2.59 13.49
C ILE A 234 6.77 -1.23 12.79
N ILE A 235 5.61 -0.63 12.52
CA ILE A 235 5.52 0.69 11.84
C ILE A 235 6.25 1.81 12.59
N TYR A 236 6.49 1.58 13.87
CA TYR A 236 7.18 2.47 14.76
C TYR A 236 8.71 2.27 14.79
N GLN A 237 9.21 1.16 14.25
CA GLN A 237 10.65 0.87 14.23
C GLN A 237 11.47 1.91 13.45
N PRO A 238 11.03 2.47 12.30
CA PRO A 238 11.74 3.55 11.62
C PRO A 238 12.09 4.72 12.53
N ASP A 239 11.10 5.22 13.27
CA ASP A 239 11.27 6.32 14.22
C ASP A 239 12.20 5.95 15.39
N GLU A 240 12.14 4.71 15.88
CA GLU A 240 13.07 4.23 16.92
C GLU A 240 14.53 4.18 16.42
N GLU A 241 14.76 3.80 15.17
CA GLU A 241 16.10 3.87 14.58
C GLU A 241 16.62 5.32 14.47
N LEU A 242 15.76 6.29 14.12
CA LEU A 242 16.16 7.69 14.12
C LEU A 242 16.58 8.18 15.51
N LYS A 243 15.85 7.79 16.57
CA LYS A 243 16.22 8.14 17.96
C LYS A 243 17.55 7.51 18.37
N LYS A 244 17.79 6.24 18.02
CA LYS A 244 19.06 5.55 18.27
C LYS A 244 20.22 6.23 17.56
N LEU A 245 20.04 6.60 16.29
CA LEU A 245 21.05 7.29 15.48
C LEU A 245 21.35 8.69 15.99
N ALA A 246 20.32 9.43 16.43
CA ALA A 246 20.48 10.74 17.06
C ALA A 246 21.29 10.65 18.37
N LYS A 247 20.98 9.67 19.22
CA LYS A 247 21.74 9.40 20.45
C LYS A 247 23.19 9.01 20.16
N LEU A 248 23.40 8.11 19.19
CA LEU A 248 24.72 7.66 18.77
C LEU A 248 25.58 8.83 18.26
N ALA A 249 24.98 9.79 17.55
CA ALA A 249 25.70 10.97 17.09
C ALA A 249 26.26 11.81 18.25
N ILE A 250 25.48 11.99 19.32
CA ILE A 250 25.91 12.69 20.55
C ILE A 250 27.00 11.89 21.25
N ASP A 251 26.81 10.57 21.43
CA ASP A 251 27.76 9.70 22.11
C ASP A 251 29.14 9.67 21.40
N LEU A 252 29.12 9.74 20.06
CA LEU A 252 30.34 9.85 19.25
C LEU A 252 30.88 11.29 19.18
N GLY A 253 30.07 12.31 19.48
CA GLY A 253 30.43 13.72 19.35
C GLY A 253 30.54 14.17 17.90
N VAL A 254 29.67 13.65 17.03
CA VAL A 254 29.52 14.04 15.61
C VAL A 254 28.18 14.75 15.33
N ASP A 255 27.41 15.01 16.38
CA ASP A 255 26.10 15.65 16.33
C ASP A 255 26.14 17.08 15.77
N GLU A 256 27.19 17.87 16.04
CA GLU A 256 27.38 19.19 15.41
C GLU A 256 27.41 19.11 13.87
N THR A 257 28.02 18.05 13.32
CA THR A 257 28.06 17.84 11.86
C THR A 257 26.66 17.52 11.31
N LEU A 258 25.85 16.76 12.04
CA LEU A 258 24.44 16.53 11.66
C LEU A 258 23.61 17.81 11.73
N MET A 259 23.82 18.63 12.77
CA MET A 259 23.11 19.88 12.99
C MET A 259 23.48 20.98 11.99
N ALA A 260 24.56 20.82 11.22
CA ALA A 260 25.03 21.80 10.25
C ALA A 260 24.09 22.02 9.03
N GLY A 261 22.98 21.28 8.91
CA GLY A 261 21.99 21.50 7.85
C GLY A 261 22.48 21.14 6.44
N LEU A 262 23.54 20.34 6.34
CA LEU A 262 24.07 19.87 5.05
C LEU A 262 23.07 18.95 4.34
N SER A 263 23.13 18.90 3.01
CA SER A 263 22.48 17.84 2.23
C SER A 263 23.06 16.47 2.58
N ALA A 264 22.29 15.40 2.37
CA ALA A 264 22.74 14.03 2.62
C ALA A 264 24.14 13.71 2.07
N ASP A 265 24.42 14.02 0.80
CA ASP A 265 25.72 13.75 0.18
C ASP A 265 26.88 14.50 0.86
N ALA A 266 26.68 15.79 1.15
CA ALA A 266 27.70 16.61 1.80
C ALA A 266 27.94 16.17 3.26
N LEU A 267 26.88 15.79 3.96
CA LEU A 267 26.94 15.22 5.30
C LEU A 267 27.74 13.92 5.29
N PHE A 268 27.44 12.98 4.39
CA PHE A 268 28.11 11.68 4.35
C PHE A 268 29.60 11.81 4.03
N ASN A 269 29.96 12.70 3.09
CA ASN A 269 31.37 13.01 2.81
C ASN A 269 32.09 13.56 4.05
N THR A 270 31.45 14.47 4.78
CA THR A 270 32.02 15.07 6.00
C THR A 270 32.17 14.04 7.12
N MET A 271 31.15 13.22 7.35
CA MET A 271 31.18 12.13 8.32
C MET A 271 32.28 11.11 8.00
N GLY A 272 32.45 10.77 6.72
CA GLY A 272 33.45 9.82 6.24
C GLY A 272 34.90 10.26 6.47
N ALA A 273 35.16 11.54 6.79
CA ALA A 273 36.50 12.06 7.04
C ALA A 273 37.06 11.70 8.43
N SER A 274 36.25 11.13 9.34
CA SER A 274 36.69 10.75 10.69
C SER A 274 36.26 9.33 11.05
N ASP A 275 37.02 8.66 11.91
CA ASP A 275 36.68 7.29 12.36
C ASP A 275 35.35 7.25 13.12
N LYS A 276 35.02 8.33 13.85
CA LYS A 276 33.75 8.43 14.57
C LYS A 276 32.58 8.63 13.61
N GLY A 277 32.73 9.49 12.60
CA GLY A 277 31.69 9.68 11.59
C GLY A 277 31.49 8.43 10.72
N LYS A 278 32.55 7.68 10.40
CA LYS A 278 32.43 6.35 9.76
C LYS A 278 31.60 5.37 10.58
N LYS A 279 31.83 5.28 11.90
CA LYS A 279 31.02 4.44 12.79
C LYS A 279 29.55 4.85 12.79
N TRP A 280 29.26 6.15 12.77
CA TRP A 280 27.88 6.62 12.65
C TRP A 280 27.26 6.25 11.29
N LEU A 281 28.00 6.40 10.19
CA LEU A 281 27.56 5.99 8.85
C LEU A 281 27.31 4.49 8.73
N GLU A 282 28.11 3.64 9.38
CA GLU A 282 27.87 2.20 9.45
C GLU A 282 26.52 1.89 10.12
N ALA A 283 26.24 2.51 11.26
CA ALA A 283 24.95 2.35 11.95
C ALA A 283 23.79 2.92 11.12
N PHE A 284 23.98 4.08 10.49
CA PHE A 284 22.99 4.69 9.61
C PHE A 284 22.63 3.75 8.44
N ASN A 285 23.64 3.21 7.75
CA ASN A 285 23.41 2.28 6.64
C ASN A 285 22.77 0.97 7.10
N ALA A 286 23.11 0.46 8.29
CA ALA A 286 22.47 -0.73 8.85
C ALA A 286 21.00 -0.49 9.23
N ALA A 287 20.63 0.73 9.64
CA ALA A 287 19.24 1.08 9.95
C ALA A 287 18.37 1.24 8.70
N ARG A 288 18.96 1.62 7.55
CA ARG A 288 18.21 1.89 6.31
C ARG A 288 17.42 0.71 5.79
N ASP A 289 17.98 -0.50 5.88
CA ASP A 289 17.34 -1.72 5.43
C ASP A 289 16.93 -2.59 6.64
N PRO A 290 15.62 -2.71 6.94
CA PRO A 290 14.48 -2.28 6.13
C PRO A 290 13.89 -0.92 6.50
N TRP A 291 14.36 -0.26 7.57
CA TRP A 291 13.54 0.72 8.27
C TRP A 291 13.37 2.06 7.57
N PHE A 292 14.14 2.35 6.51
CA PHE A 292 13.97 3.57 5.72
C PHE A 292 13.13 3.34 4.47
N TYR A 293 12.61 2.13 4.28
CA TYR A 293 11.53 1.89 3.32
C TYR A 293 10.17 2.28 3.90
N VAL A 294 10.04 3.55 4.26
CA VAL A 294 8.80 4.18 4.70
C VAL A 294 8.54 5.41 3.83
N SER A 295 7.29 5.55 3.39
CA SER A 295 6.87 6.64 2.51
C SER A 295 6.42 7.87 3.31
N THR A 296 6.50 9.05 2.69
CA THR A 296 6.03 10.31 3.30
C THR A 296 4.51 10.43 3.39
N GLY A 297 3.79 9.69 2.55
CA GLY A 297 2.33 9.57 2.56
C GLY A 297 1.88 8.17 2.96
N THR A 298 0.72 7.75 2.45
CA THR A 298 0.14 6.44 2.74
C THR A 298 0.89 5.30 2.04
N GLY A 299 1.70 5.62 1.03
CA GLY A 299 2.42 4.64 0.20
C GLY A 299 1.57 4.10 -0.95
N TRP A 300 0.37 4.66 -1.14
CA TRP A 300 -0.56 4.28 -2.20
C TRP A 300 -0.28 5.00 -3.52
N TYR A 301 0.48 6.09 -3.49
CA TYR A 301 0.76 6.87 -4.69
C TYR A 301 2.22 6.76 -5.10
N HIS A 302 2.49 6.86 -6.40
CA HIS A 302 3.86 6.86 -6.93
C HIS A 302 4.69 8.04 -6.40
N HIS A 303 4.04 9.15 -6.03
CA HIS A 303 4.68 10.36 -5.53
C HIS A 303 4.83 10.39 -3.99
N ASP A 304 4.39 9.33 -3.29
CA ASP A 304 4.68 9.14 -1.88
C ASP A 304 6.16 8.73 -1.72
N ALA A 305 7.05 9.73 -1.70
CA ALA A 305 8.48 9.52 -1.66
C ALA A 305 8.91 8.64 -0.48
N CYS A 306 9.78 7.67 -0.74
CA CYS A 306 10.39 6.84 0.28
C CYS A 306 11.56 7.60 0.95
N TRP A 307 11.79 7.40 2.24
CA TRP A 307 12.97 7.99 2.91
C TRP A 307 14.30 7.55 2.30
N ASN A 308 14.37 6.36 1.71
CA ASN A 308 15.57 5.93 0.97
C ASN A 308 15.77 6.70 -0.35
N ASP A 309 14.73 7.32 -0.90
CA ASP A 309 14.80 8.15 -2.11
C ASP A 309 15.09 9.61 -1.78
N ASP A 310 14.66 10.09 -0.61
CA ASP A 310 15.00 11.40 -0.06
C ASP A 310 15.46 11.29 1.41
N LEU A 311 16.78 11.20 1.58
CA LEU A 311 17.41 11.05 2.90
C LEU A 311 17.40 12.35 3.71
N ASP A 312 17.08 13.51 3.13
CA ASP A 312 17.01 14.76 3.88
C ASP A 312 15.84 14.74 4.89
N ILE A 313 14.80 13.94 4.63
CA ILE A 313 13.64 13.74 5.51
C ILE A 313 14.04 13.06 6.84
N PRO A 314 14.59 11.83 6.86
CA PRO A 314 15.02 11.19 8.11
C PRO A 314 16.16 11.97 8.79
N LEU A 315 17.06 12.60 8.02
CA LEU A 315 18.11 13.45 8.57
C LEU A 315 17.55 14.65 9.34
N SER A 316 16.52 15.31 8.80
CA SER A 316 15.85 16.43 9.46
C SER A 316 15.13 16.00 10.74
N ALA A 317 14.48 14.84 10.73
CA ALA A 317 13.85 14.28 11.93
C ALA A 317 14.89 13.95 13.03
N MET A 318 16.06 13.41 12.67
CA MET A 318 17.15 13.17 13.64
C MET A 318 17.67 14.44 14.28
N ARG A 319 17.76 15.56 13.55
CA ARG A 319 18.17 16.87 14.11
C ARG A 319 17.22 17.30 15.25
N ILE A 320 15.90 17.12 15.06
CA ILE A 320 14.91 17.40 16.09
C ILE A 320 15.16 16.56 17.35
N TYR A 321 15.50 15.27 17.18
CA TYR A 321 15.82 14.41 18.34
C TYR A 321 17.11 14.82 19.04
N ILE A 322 18.15 15.21 18.31
CA ILE A 322 19.39 15.73 18.90
C ILE A 322 19.11 16.98 19.75
N GLU A 323 18.29 17.92 19.27
CA GLU A 323 17.90 19.11 20.03
C GLU A 323 17.19 18.77 21.34
N LYS A 324 16.23 17.83 21.30
CA LYS A 324 15.51 17.36 22.48
C LYS A 324 16.44 16.71 23.50
N LEU A 325 17.34 15.84 23.03
CA LEU A 325 18.32 15.16 23.87
C LEU A 325 19.28 16.16 24.54
N ARG A 326 19.74 17.19 23.82
CA ARG A 326 20.58 18.27 24.37
C ARG A 326 19.87 19.07 25.48
N LYS A 327 18.54 19.17 25.41
CA LYS A 327 17.71 19.81 26.46
C LYS A 327 17.38 18.87 27.64
N GLY A 328 17.78 17.60 27.57
CA GLY A 328 17.45 16.59 28.58
C GLY A 328 16.00 16.10 28.51
N GLU A 329 15.32 16.28 27.37
CA GLU A 329 13.96 15.78 27.16
C GLU A 329 13.96 14.26 26.92
N ASN A 330 12.91 13.58 27.38
CA ASN A 330 12.71 12.17 27.08
C ASN A 330 12.07 12.00 25.69
N ILE A 331 12.74 11.24 24.81
CA ILE A 331 12.26 10.95 23.44
C ILE A 331 11.69 9.53 23.30
N GLU A 332 11.78 8.73 24.35
CA GLU A 332 11.25 7.37 24.40
C GLU A 332 9.73 7.36 24.43
N ARG A 333 9.12 6.34 23.83
CA ARG A 333 7.66 6.18 23.89
C ARG A 333 7.20 5.78 25.29
N PRO A 334 6.04 6.29 25.77
CA PRO A 334 5.51 5.96 27.09
C PRO A 334 4.81 4.57 27.12
N THR A 335 5.45 3.53 26.57
CA THR A 335 4.86 2.20 26.38
C THR A 335 4.34 1.58 27.68
N ALA A 336 5.03 1.79 28.80
CA ALA A 336 4.60 1.29 30.11
C ALA A 336 3.27 1.93 30.56
N GLN A 337 3.13 3.25 30.40
CA GLN A 337 1.91 3.99 30.76
C GLN A 337 0.73 3.56 29.86
N VAL A 338 0.99 3.34 28.57
CA VAL A 338 -0.04 2.84 27.64
C VAL A 338 -0.53 1.45 28.04
N ARG A 339 0.39 0.55 28.44
CA ARG A 339 0.03 -0.80 28.91
C ARG A 339 -0.77 -0.77 30.21
N GLU A 340 -0.39 0.10 31.15
CA GLU A 340 -1.11 0.27 32.42
C GLU A 340 -2.55 0.79 32.21
N GLU A 341 -2.73 1.84 31.41
CA GLU A 341 -4.08 2.36 31.11
C GLU A 341 -4.92 1.33 30.36
N ARG A 342 -4.33 0.56 29.44
CA ARG A 342 -5.03 -0.56 28.77
C ARG A 342 -5.53 -1.59 29.79
N ASP A 343 -4.65 -2.09 30.65
CA ASP A 343 -4.98 -3.16 31.59
C ASP A 343 -6.01 -2.68 32.63
N ARG A 344 -5.95 -1.40 33.01
CA ARG A 344 -6.97 -0.72 33.81
C ARG A 344 -8.32 -0.70 33.09
N LEU A 345 -8.38 -0.21 31.84
CA LEU A 345 -9.62 -0.14 31.06
C LEU A 345 -10.26 -1.52 30.90
N ILE A 346 -9.47 -2.54 30.58
CA ILE A 346 -9.95 -3.93 30.47
C ILE A 346 -10.61 -4.37 31.78
N THR A 347 -9.93 -4.15 32.91
CA THR A 347 -10.42 -4.59 34.23
C THR A 347 -11.70 -3.85 34.63
N GLU A 348 -11.72 -2.53 34.48
CA GLU A 348 -12.85 -1.69 34.87
C GLU A 348 -14.11 -2.01 34.05
N TYR A 349 -13.98 -2.12 32.72
CA TYR A 349 -15.13 -2.45 31.87
C TYR A 349 -15.60 -3.90 32.06
N ARG A 350 -14.68 -4.86 32.23
CA ARG A 350 -15.04 -6.24 32.55
C ARG A 350 -15.84 -6.34 33.86
N ALA A 351 -15.54 -5.50 34.85
CA ALA A 351 -16.26 -5.48 36.12
C ALA A 351 -17.71 -4.96 36.01
N LEU A 352 -18.02 -4.16 34.98
CA LEU A 352 -19.38 -3.65 34.72
C LEU A 352 -20.32 -4.68 34.08
N LEU A 353 -19.77 -5.76 33.50
CA LEU A 353 -20.57 -6.84 32.93
C LEU A 353 -21.35 -7.57 34.02
N LYS A 354 -22.62 -7.88 33.76
CA LYS A 354 -23.55 -8.40 34.79
C LYS A 354 -23.45 -9.90 34.97
N THR A 355 -23.21 -10.64 33.89
CA THR A 355 -23.24 -12.11 33.88
C THR A 355 -21.83 -12.67 33.69
N ASP A 356 -21.61 -13.90 34.16
CA ASP A 356 -20.35 -14.60 33.91
C ASP A 356 -20.19 -14.99 32.45
N GLU A 357 -21.29 -15.22 31.73
CA GLU A 357 -21.31 -15.49 30.29
C GLU A 357 -20.82 -14.27 29.49
N ASP A 358 -21.28 -13.07 29.83
CA ASP A 358 -20.80 -11.83 29.19
C ASP A 358 -19.32 -11.62 29.46
N ARG A 359 -18.85 -11.89 30.69
CA ARG A 359 -17.42 -11.79 31.05
C ARG A 359 -16.57 -12.76 30.26
N GLN A 360 -17.01 -14.01 30.13
CA GLN A 360 -16.30 -15.01 29.32
C GLN A 360 -16.26 -14.62 27.84
N THR A 361 -17.37 -14.12 27.30
CA THR A 361 -17.46 -13.64 25.91
C THR A 361 -16.52 -12.46 25.69
N TYR A 362 -16.55 -11.47 26.59
CA TYR A 362 -15.64 -10.33 26.57
C TYR A 362 -14.17 -10.76 26.56
N ASP A 363 -13.78 -11.65 27.49
CA ASP A 363 -12.41 -12.15 27.61
C ASP A 363 -11.95 -12.87 26.33
N GLN A 364 -12.82 -13.68 25.73
CA GLN A 364 -12.52 -14.40 24.49
C GLN A 364 -12.37 -13.48 23.28
N LEU A 365 -13.30 -12.52 23.12
CA LEU A 365 -13.27 -11.56 22.00
C LEU A 365 -12.06 -10.63 22.12
N LEU A 366 -11.79 -10.11 23.32
CA LEU A 366 -10.60 -9.31 23.58
C LEU A 366 -9.31 -10.10 23.33
N GLY A 367 -9.24 -11.36 23.77
CA GLY A 367 -8.08 -12.22 23.52
C GLY A 367 -7.82 -12.42 22.02
N THR A 368 -8.88 -12.64 21.25
CA THR A 368 -8.79 -12.76 19.79
C THR A 368 -8.36 -11.42 19.16
N ALA A 369 -8.97 -10.31 19.56
CA ALA A 369 -8.62 -8.98 19.06
C ALA A 369 -7.14 -8.65 19.33
N LYS A 370 -6.64 -8.90 20.54
CA LYS A 370 -5.23 -8.70 20.90
C LYS A 370 -4.26 -9.59 20.13
N THR A 371 -4.70 -10.79 19.72
CA THR A 371 -3.89 -11.71 18.91
C THR A 371 -3.71 -11.17 17.49
N VAL A 372 -4.77 -10.62 16.90
CA VAL A 372 -4.74 -10.16 15.50
C VAL A 372 -4.26 -8.72 15.32
N PHE A 373 -4.41 -7.87 16.33
CA PHE A 373 -4.12 -6.43 16.23
C PHE A 373 -2.68 -6.11 15.80
N PRO A 374 -1.64 -6.84 16.27
CA PRO A 374 -0.27 -6.63 15.76
C PRO A 374 -0.17 -6.77 14.24
N TYR A 375 -0.85 -7.75 13.63
CA TYR A 375 -0.88 -7.87 12.17
C TYR A 375 -1.55 -6.66 11.50
N VAL A 376 -2.70 -6.24 12.03
CA VAL A 376 -3.49 -5.12 11.50
C VAL A 376 -2.65 -3.85 11.45
N GLU A 377 -1.70 -3.67 12.35
CA GLU A 377 -0.80 -2.52 12.32
C GLU A 377 0.48 -2.79 11.50
N ASN A 378 1.05 -3.99 11.60
CA ASN A 378 2.35 -4.32 11.02
C ASN A 378 2.31 -4.52 9.50
N HIS A 379 1.16 -4.92 8.94
CA HIS A 379 1.07 -5.21 7.50
C HIS A 379 1.38 -3.98 6.63
N LEU A 380 1.04 -2.79 7.12
CA LEU A 380 1.30 -1.49 6.47
C LEU A 380 2.78 -1.34 6.12
N PHE A 381 3.66 -1.66 7.07
CA PHE A 381 5.10 -1.54 6.85
C PHE A 381 5.59 -2.46 5.72
N TYR A 382 5.14 -3.71 5.69
CA TYR A 382 5.58 -4.67 4.67
C TYR A 382 5.02 -4.36 3.28
N VAL A 383 3.72 -4.04 3.19
CA VAL A 383 3.02 -3.92 1.90
C VAL A 383 3.06 -2.47 1.41
N GLU A 384 2.43 -1.58 2.16
CA GLU A 384 2.13 -0.22 1.71
C GLU A 384 3.36 0.69 1.72
N HIS A 385 4.34 0.38 2.57
CA HIS A 385 5.60 1.11 2.62
C HIS A 385 6.72 0.36 1.91
N TRP A 386 7.19 -0.77 2.46
CA TRP A 386 8.42 -1.40 1.98
C TRP A 386 8.31 -1.94 0.56
N PHE A 387 7.29 -2.76 0.32
CA PHE A 387 7.07 -3.34 -1.00
C PHE A 387 6.71 -2.27 -2.05
N HIS A 388 5.75 -1.38 -1.77
CA HIS A 388 5.37 -0.33 -2.73
C HIS A 388 6.54 0.61 -3.08
N SER A 389 7.37 1.00 -2.10
CA SER A 389 8.54 1.86 -2.37
C SER A 389 9.50 1.21 -3.39
N LEU A 390 9.77 -0.08 -3.22
CA LEU A 390 10.58 -0.84 -4.18
C LEU A 390 9.89 -0.94 -5.54
N PHE A 391 8.57 -1.18 -5.55
CA PHE A 391 7.78 -1.30 -6.76
C PHE A 391 7.80 -0.03 -7.61
N TRP A 392 7.58 1.14 -6.99
CA TRP A 392 7.63 2.41 -7.69
C TRP A 392 9.00 2.69 -8.29
N ASN A 393 10.07 2.38 -7.56
CA ASN A 393 11.42 2.55 -8.06
C ASN A 393 11.77 1.62 -9.23
N LYS A 394 11.26 0.38 -9.21
CA LYS A 394 11.37 -0.55 -10.35
C LYS A 394 10.57 -0.07 -11.55
N MET A 395 9.39 0.50 -11.35
CA MET A 395 8.64 1.13 -12.44
C MET A 395 9.37 2.35 -13.04
N ARG A 396 10.08 3.13 -12.23
CA ARG A 396 10.96 4.21 -12.74
C ARG A 396 12.14 3.68 -13.55
N GLU A 397 12.66 2.48 -13.28
CA GLU A 397 13.65 1.81 -14.15
C GLU A 397 13.07 1.52 -15.53
N VAL A 398 11.84 0.98 -15.60
CA VAL A 398 11.11 0.74 -16.86
C VAL A 398 10.90 2.05 -17.61
N ALA A 399 10.47 3.10 -16.91
CA ALA A 399 10.22 4.41 -17.50
C ALA A 399 11.50 5.05 -18.08
N ARG A 400 12.66 4.89 -17.44
CA ARG A 400 13.95 5.35 -17.98
C ARG A 400 14.27 4.74 -19.36
N ILE A 401 13.94 3.45 -19.55
CA ILE A 401 14.08 2.80 -20.87
C ILE A 401 13.13 3.45 -21.87
N MET A 402 11.88 3.69 -21.49
CA MET A 402 10.89 4.34 -22.36
C MET A 402 11.31 5.77 -22.75
N VAL A 403 11.94 6.54 -21.85
CA VAL A 403 12.53 7.86 -22.12
C VAL A 403 13.68 7.72 -23.12
N GLN A 404 14.62 6.80 -22.90
CA GLN A 404 15.76 6.58 -23.79
C GLN A 404 15.30 6.27 -25.24
N HIS A 405 14.20 5.54 -25.38
CA HIS A 405 13.60 5.22 -26.67
C HIS A 405 12.54 6.23 -27.16
N LYS A 406 12.38 7.37 -26.44
CA LYS A 406 11.48 8.49 -26.78
C LYS A 406 9.99 8.15 -26.82
N PHE A 407 9.59 7.07 -26.14
CA PHE A 407 8.17 6.74 -25.96
C PHE A 407 7.50 7.75 -25.03
N ILE A 408 8.24 8.22 -24.03
CA ILE A 408 7.80 9.26 -23.09
C ILE A 408 8.90 10.31 -22.95
N ASN A 409 8.57 11.51 -22.47
CA ASN A 409 9.54 12.62 -22.40
C ASN A 409 10.25 12.69 -21.06
N ASP A 410 9.57 12.29 -19.99
CA ASP A 410 10.06 12.29 -18.62
C ASP A 410 9.78 10.94 -17.94
N VAL A 411 10.54 10.58 -16.91
CA VAL A 411 10.33 9.32 -16.15
C VAL A 411 8.94 9.30 -15.52
N GLU A 412 8.46 10.43 -15.02
CA GLU A 412 7.17 10.54 -14.35
C GLU A 412 5.98 10.58 -15.35
N ASP A 413 6.23 10.59 -16.66
CA ASP A 413 5.19 10.44 -17.67
C ASP A 413 4.55 9.04 -17.65
N VAL A 414 5.25 8.03 -17.12
CA VAL A 414 4.78 6.63 -17.07
C VAL A 414 3.48 6.48 -16.28
N TRP A 415 3.26 7.32 -15.26
CA TRP A 415 2.08 7.25 -14.39
C TRP A 415 0.79 7.63 -15.11
N TYR A 416 0.89 8.32 -16.26
CA TYR A 416 -0.24 8.64 -17.12
C TYR A 416 -0.62 7.48 -18.05
N MET A 417 0.05 6.35 -17.99
CA MET A 417 -0.26 5.15 -18.77
C MET A 417 -0.80 4.05 -17.85
N THR A 418 -1.79 3.29 -18.31
CA THR A 418 -2.23 2.10 -17.58
C THR A 418 -1.16 1.01 -17.65
N ARG A 419 -1.21 0.05 -16.72
CA ARG A 419 -0.31 -1.13 -16.76
C ARG A 419 -0.41 -1.95 -18.06
N ALA A 420 -1.56 -1.94 -18.74
CA ALA A 420 -1.75 -2.63 -20.01
C ALA A 420 -1.11 -1.85 -21.17
N GLU A 421 -1.27 -0.52 -21.19
CA GLU A 421 -0.68 0.33 -22.22
C GLU A 421 0.85 0.32 -22.17
N ILE A 422 1.44 0.28 -20.98
CA ILE A 422 2.90 0.13 -20.82
C ILE A 422 3.36 -1.20 -21.39
N LYS A 423 2.61 -2.30 -21.18
CA LYS A 423 2.91 -3.60 -21.79
C LYS A 423 2.96 -3.51 -23.32
N ASP A 424 1.93 -2.89 -23.91
CA ASP A 424 1.83 -2.72 -25.36
C ASP A 424 2.94 -1.79 -25.90
N ALA A 425 3.27 -0.73 -25.16
CA ALA A 425 4.36 0.18 -25.48
C ALA A 425 5.72 -0.52 -25.46
N LEU A 426 6.00 -1.34 -24.44
CA LEU A 426 7.22 -2.14 -24.36
C LEU A 426 7.29 -3.17 -25.48
N TRP A 427 6.16 -3.77 -25.89
CA TRP A 427 6.11 -4.67 -27.03
C TRP A 427 6.51 -3.97 -28.35
N ASP A 428 5.99 -2.77 -28.61
CA ASP A 428 6.38 -1.94 -29.76
C ASP A 428 7.85 -1.51 -29.70
N LEU A 429 8.35 -1.15 -28.51
CA LEU A 429 9.75 -0.81 -28.28
C LEU A 429 10.66 -1.98 -28.64
N VAL A 430 10.40 -3.15 -28.06
CA VAL A 430 11.22 -4.36 -28.26
C VAL A 430 11.11 -4.85 -29.71
N THR A 431 9.94 -4.76 -30.34
CA THR A 431 9.77 -5.13 -31.75
C THR A 431 10.56 -4.22 -32.68
N GLY A 432 10.51 -2.89 -32.46
CA GLY A 432 11.30 -1.92 -33.23
C GLY A 432 12.80 -2.16 -33.07
N TRP A 433 13.24 -2.33 -31.82
CA TRP A 433 14.62 -2.70 -31.49
C TRP A 433 15.07 -3.98 -32.21
N ALA A 434 14.31 -5.08 -32.09
CA ALA A 434 14.65 -6.37 -32.69
C ALA A 434 14.65 -6.33 -34.23
N THR A 435 13.80 -5.49 -34.83
CA THR A 435 13.71 -5.34 -36.29
C THR A 435 14.78 -4.40 -36.83
N GLY A 436 15.36 -3.53 -36.01
CA GLY A 436 16.17 -2.40 -36.45
C GLY A 436 15.33 -1.32 -37.19
N SER A 437 14.03 -1.24 -36.90
CA SER A 437 13.12 -0.25 -37.49
C SER A 437 12.58 0.71 -36.44
N ASN A 438 12.03 1.84 -36.87
CA ASN A 438 11.46 2.81 -35.95
C ASN A 438 10.15 2.29 -35.35
N SER A 439 10.08 2.19 -34.01
CA SER A 439 8.83 1.95 -33.28
C SER A 439 7.79 3.04 -33.55
N ARG A 440 6.50 2.71 -33.39
CA ARG A 440 5.40 3.66 -33.61
C ARG A 440 5.16 4.57 -32.40
N GLY A 441 5.40 4.05 -31.20
CA GLY A 441 5.12 4.65 -29.91
C GLY A 441 5.66 6.07 -29.70
N PRO A 442 6.89 6.42 -30.15
CA PRO A 442 7.41 7.78 -30.02
C PRO A 442 6.57 8.87 -30.71
N LEU A 443 5.68 8.49 -31.63
CA LEU A 443 4.76 9.41 -32.31
C LEU A 443 3.34 9.39 -31.73
N VAL A 444 3.05 8.49 -30.78
CA VAL A 444 1.73 8.22 -30.19
C VAL A 444 1.70 8.67 -28.73
N TRP A 445 2.53 8.07 -27.89
CA TRP A 445 2.46 8.21 -26.44
C TRP A 445 2.70 9.63 -25.92
N PRO A 446 3.67 10.42 -26.42
CA PRO A 446 3.88 11.78 -25.92
C PRO A 446 2.63 12.69 -26.10
N LYS A 447 1.85 12.48 -27.16
CA LYS A 447 0.62 13.24 -27.42
C LYS A 447 -0.50 12.82 -26.49
N GLU A 448 -0.66 11.51 -26.29
CA GLU A 448 -1.69 10.98 -25.38
C GLU A 448 -1.40 11.42 -23.94
N ILE A 449 -0.16 11.32 -23.49
CA ILE A 449 0.26 11.75 -22.14
C ILE A 449 0.06 13.26 -21.94
N ALA A 450 0.39 14.08 -22.94
CA ALA A 450 0.16 15.53 -22.85
C ALA A 450 -1.34 15.86 -22.68
N TRP A 451 -2.23 15.14 -23.35
CA TRP A 451 -3.67 15.29 -23.16
C TRP A 451 -4.11 14.79 -21.77
N ARG A 452 -3.60 13.64 -21.30
CA ARG A 452 -3.92 13.10 -19.96
C ARG A 452 -3.47 14.03 -18.84
N LYS A 453 -2.33 14.68 -18.97
CA LYS A 453 -1.87 15.76 -18.05
C LYS A 453 -2.89 16.88 -17.94
N GLN A 454 -3.45 17.33 -19.06
CA GLN A 454 -4.49 18.36 -19.07
C GLN A 454 -5.80 17.88 -18.44
N CYS A 455 -6.17 16.61 -18.61
CA CYS A 455 -7.32 16.02 -17.93
C CYS A 455 -7.12 15.95 -16.42
N MET A 456 -5.96 15.46 -15.96
CA MET A 456 -5.64 15.36 -14.54
C MET A 456 -5.63 16.73 -13.85
N GLU A 457 -5.11 17.76 -14.50
CA GLU A 457 -5.12 19.13 -13.97
C GLU A 457 -6.55 19.66 -13.77
N LYS A 458 -7.50 19.24 -14.62
CA LYS A 458 -8.91 19.65 -14.50
C LYS A 458 -9.71 18.81 -13.50
N PHE A 459 -9.23 17.62 -13.15
CA PHE A 459 -9.85 16.79 -12.11
C PHE A 459 -9.56 17.33 -10.70
N ARG A 460 -8.43 18.03 -10.54
CA ARG A 460 -8.07 18.79 -9.33
C ARG A 460 -8.85 20.09 -9.28
#